data_AF-A0A0R2FWM1-F1
#
_entry.id   AF-A0A0R2FWM1-F1
#
_cell.length_a   1.000
_cell.length_b   1.000
_cell.length_c   1.000
_cell.angle_alpha   90.00
_cell.angle_beta   90.00
_cell.angle_gamma   90.00
#
_symmetry.space_group_name_H-M   'P 1'
#
loop_
_entity.id
_entity.type
_entity.pdbx_description
1 polymer ?
#
loop_
_entity_poly.entity_id
_entity_poly.type
_entity_poly.pdbx_seq_one_letter_code
_entity_poly.pdbx_strand_id
1 'polypeptide(L)'
;MTDEQQMNRDEIREGADHVVEKGYVTELEEPKMVDADWSAHFCDQVGQELHLRSLTIDPVVKLFQYRSGADSIIYDPERYADEDAVKDMLQQLLGYQK
;
A
#
# COMPACT_ATOMS: atom_id res chain seq x y z
N MET A 1 -18.30 19.38 8.66
CA MET A 1 -18.11 17.96 8.33
C MET A 1 -17.39 17.96 7.01
N THR A 2 -16.07 17.86 7.07
CA THR A 2 -15.20 17.80 5.90
C THR A 2 -15.53 16.52 5.13
N ASP A 3 -15.73 16.64 3.82
CA ASP A 3 -15.79 15.53 2.88
C ASP A 3 -14.54 14.66 3.09
N GLU A 4 -14.64 13.66 3.96
CA GLU A 4 -13.76 12.49 3.92
C GLU A 4 -13.89 11.97 2.49
N GLN A 5 -12.79 12.00 1.73
CA GLN A 5 -12.75 11.45 0.38
C GLN A 5 -13.26 10.02 0.47
N GLN A 6 -14.54 9.82 0.13
CA GLN A 6 -15.20 8.53 0.33
C GLN A 6 -14.58 7.55 -0.65
N MET A 7 -13.58 6.80 -0.17
CA MET A 7 -12.92 5.76 -0.95
C MET A 7 -13.95 4.74 -1.40
N ASN A 8 -13.85 4.31 -2.65
CA ASN A 8 -14.79 3.32 -3.15
C ASN A 8 -14.52 1.99 -2.44
N ARG A 9 -15.58 1.29 -2.06
CA ARG A 9 -15.49 -0.01 -1.42
C ARG A 9 -14.79 -1.05 -2.29
N ASP A 10 -14.90 -0.93 -3.61
CA ASP A 10 -14.23 -1.82 -4.54
C ASP A 10 -12.71 -1.58 -4.53
N GLU A 11 -12.25 -0.32 -4.46
CA GLU A 11 -10.81 0.03 -4.34
C GLU A 11 -10.22 -0.57 -3.06
N ILE A 12 -10.95 -0.48 -1.94
CA ILE A 12 -10.52 -1.04 -0.65
C ILE A 12 -10.40 -2.57 -0.74
N ARG A 13 -11.33 -3.24 -1.42
CA ARG A 13 -11.31 -4.69 -1.60
C ARG A 13 -10.16 -5.15 -2.48
N GLU A 14 -9.93 -4.46 -3.59
CA GLU A 14 -8.82 -4.72 -4.50
C GLU A 14 -7.47 -4.51 -3.81
N GLY A 15 -7.33 -3.45 -3.00
CA GLY A 15 -6.16 -3.22 -2.17
C GLY A 15 -5.91 -4.37 -1.18
N ALA A 16 -6.95 -4.83 -0.49
CA ALA A 16 -6.86 -5.98 0.42
C ALA A 16 -6.50 -7.28 -0.33
N ASP A 17 -7.06 -7.51 -1.51
CA ASP A 17 -6.72 -8.66 -2.34
C ASP A 17 -5.25 -8.64 -2.76
N HIS A 18 -4.73 -7.48 -3.17
CA HIS A 18 -3.31 -7.32 -3.50
C HIS A 18 -2.39 -7.57 -2.30
N VAL A 19 -2.75 -7.08 -1.11
CA VAL A 19 -1.99 -7.38 0.11
C VAL A 19 -2.01 -8.88 0.41
N VAL A 20 -3.12 -9.58 0.24
CA VAL A 20 -3.19 -11.04 0.46
C VAL A 20 -2.38 -11.82 -0.57
N GLU A 21 -2.54 -11.50 -1.85
CA GLU A 21 -1.92 -12.25 -2.96
C GLU A 21 -0.41 -11.97 -3.04
N LYS A 22 -0.05 -10.68 -3.14
CA LYS A 22 1.31 -10.21 -3.41
C LYS A 22 2.07 -9.82 -2.14
N GLY A 23 1.34 -9.45 -1.09
CA GLY A 23 1.92 -8.89 0.14
C GLY A 23 2.06 -7.37 0.11
N TYR A 24 1.64 -6.69 -0.97
CA TYR A 24 1.79 -5.25 -1.13
C TYR A 24 0.82 -4.69 -2.18
N VAL A 25 0.63 -3.37 -2.15
CA VAL A 25 -0.01 -2.56 -3.18
C VAL A 25 0.79 -1.28 -3.40
N THR A 26 0.93 -0.87 -4.66
CA THR A 26 1.69 0.33 -5.08
C THR A 26 0.85 1.23 -5.98
N GLU A 27 1.40 2.38 -6.35
CA GLU A 27 0.80 3.29 -7.34
C GLU A 27 0.54 2.67 -8.72
N LEU A 28 1.22 1.55 -9.07
CA LEU A 28 0.95 0.84 -10.31
C LEU A 28 -0.43 0.19 -10.31
N GLU A 29 -0.86 -0.29 -9.15
CA GLU A 29 -2.19 -0.85 -8.93
C GLU A 29 -3.21 0.25 -8.62
N GLU A 30 -2.86 1.21 -7.77
CA GLU A 30 -3.74 2.31 -7.35
C GLU A 30 -3.04 3.67 -7.53
N PRO A 31 -3.23 4.35 -8.68
CA PRO A 31 -2.52 5.59 -9.01
C PRO A 31 -2.70 6.73 -8.00
N LYS A 32 -3.73 6.71 -7.15
CA LYS A 32 -3.94 7.72 -6.11
C LYS A 32 -2.94 7.59 -4.95
N MET A 33 -2.20 6.48 -4.88
CA MET A 33 -1.16 6.27 -3.87
C MET A 33 0.05 7.23 -4.00
N VAL A 34 0.10 8.06 -5.05
CA VAL A 34 1.05 9.20 -5.11
C VAL A 34 0.78 10.27 -4.06
N ASP A 35 -0.46 10.34 -3.53
CA ASP A 35 -0.83 11.26 -2.46
C ASP A 35 -0.63 10.56 -1.10
N ALA A 36 0.22 11.16 -0.26
CA ALA A 36 0.60 10.59 1.03
C ALA A 36 -0.58 10.49 2.01
N ASP A 37 -1.46 11.50 2.03
CA ASP A 37 -2.61 11.55 2.93
C ASP A 37 -3.67 10.55 2.48
N TRP A 38 -3.90 10.46 1.16
CA TRP A 38 -4.77 9.46 0.57
C TRP A 38 -4.27 8.04 0.86
N SER A 39 -2.97 7.79 0.71
CA SER A 39 -2.36 6.47 0.95
C SER A 39 -2.45 6.03 2.40
N ALA A 40 -2.28 6.97 3.34
CA ALA A 40 -2.44 6.70 4.76
C ALA A 40 -3.88 6.28 5.07
N HIS A 41 -4.86 7.05 4.57
CA HIS A 41 -6.27 6.71 4.76
C HIS A 41 -6.62 5.38 4.08
N PHE A 42 -6.06 5.09 2.91
CA PHE A 42 -6.30 3.86 2.18
C PHE A 42 -5.74 2.65 2.93
N CYS A 43 -4.55 2.77 3.51
CA CYS A 43 -3.95 1.74 4.36
C CYS A 43 -4.85 1.38 5.54
N ASP A 44 -5.42 2.37 6.23
CA ASP A 44 -6.33 2.14 7.35
C ASP A 44 -7.61 1.42 6.92
N GLN A 45 -8.16 1.75 5.74
CA GLN A 45 -9.35 1.08 5.21
C GLN A 45 -9.05 -0.35 4.76
N VAL A 46 -7.91 -0.59 4.11
CA VAL A 46 -7.45 -1.92 3.72
C VAL A 46 -7.22 -2.80 4.94
N GLY A 47 -6.56 -2.27 5.99
CA GLY A 47 -6.40 -2.98 7.27
C GLY A 47 -7.73 -3.37 7.91
N GLN A 48 -8.70 -2.46 7.93
CA GLN A 48 -10.06 -2.77 8.40
C GLN A 48 -10.72 -3.87 7.59
N GLU A 49 -10.63 -3.83 6.25
CA GLU A 49 -11.19 -4.86 5.38
C GLU A 49 -10.51 -6.23 5.59
N LEU A 50 -9.19 -6.27 5.78
CA LEU A 50 -8.45 -7.49 6.13
C LEU A 50 -8.93 -8.06 7.46
N HIS A 51 -9.15 -7.20 8.46
CA HIS A 51 -9.69 -7.61 9.76
C HIS A 51 -11.14 -8.11 9.66
N LEU A 52 -11.99 -7.48 8.84
CA LEU A 52 -13.35 -7.94 8.56
C LEU A 52 -13.35 -9.35 7.92
N ARG A 53 -12.29 -9.70 7.17
CA ARG A 53 -12.06 -11.03 6.62
C ARG A 53 -11.43 -12.01 7.61
N SER A 54 -11.25 -11.62 8.88
CA SER A 54 -10.58 -12.39 9.93
C SER A 54 -9.11 -12.73 9.62
N LEU A 55 -8.43 -11.89 8.83
CA LEU A 55 -7.00 -11.99 8.57
C LEU A 55 -6.24 -11.18 9.63
N THR A 56 -5.08 -11.68 10.07
CA THR A 56 -4.20 -11.02 11.05
C THR A 56 -3.12 -10.15 10.39
N ILE A 57 -3.36 -9.73 9.14
CA ILE A 57 -2.43 -8.89 8.40
C ILE A 57 -2.69 -7.45 8.80
N ASP A 58 -1.69 -6.81 9.41
CA ASP A 58 -1.70 -5.40 9.76
C ASP A 58 -0.82 -4.64 8.76
N PRO A 59 -1.39 -4.18 7.62
CA PRO A 59 -0.61 -3.53 6.58
C PRO A 59 -0.07 -2.19 7.08
N VAL A 60 1.12 -1.84 6.60
CA VAL A 60 1.77 -0.56 6.90
C VAL A 60 2.03 0.22 5.62
N VAL A 61 1.85 1.53 5.67
CA VAL A 61 2.18 2.45 4.58
C VAL A 61 3.56 3.06 4.80
N LYS A 62 4.38 3.10 3.75
CA LYS A 62 5.63 3.86 3.73
C LYS A 62 5.76 4.67 2.47
N LEU A 63 6.31 5.87 2.66
CA LEU A 63 6.67 6.79 1.58
C LEU A 63 8.13 6.56 1.23
N PHE A 64 8.38 6.27 -0.04
CA PHE A 64 9.73 6.16 -0.56
C PHE A 64 9.99 7.36 -1.47
N GLN A 65 11.04 8.13 -1.15
CA GLN A 65 11.47 9.23 -2.00
C GLN A 65 12.41 8.70 -3.08
N TYR A 66 11.93 8.71 -4.32
CA TYR A 66 12.70 8.36 -5.51
C TYR A 66 13.09 9.62 -6.30
N ARG A 67 14.01 9.45 -7.24
CA ARG A 67 14.48 10.54 -8.11
C ARG A 67 13.37 11.12 -9.00
N SER A 68 12.34 10.32 -9.27
CA SER A 68 11.18 10.59 -10.12
C SER A 68 9.96 11.14 -9.36
N GLY A 69 9.90 10.97 -8.05
CA GLY A 69 8.70 11.27 -7.25
C GLY A 69 8.77 10.62 -5.87
N ALA A 70 7.76 10.89 -5.04
CA ALA A 70 7.55 10.13 -3.81
C ALA A 70 6.44 9.12 -4.07
N ASP A 71 6.72 7.84 -3.84
CA ASP A 71 5.74 6.78 -4.08
C ASP A 71 5.36 6.16 -2.73
N SER A 72 4.05 6.02 -2.48
CA SER A 72 3.54 5.35 -1.28
C SER A 72 3.32 3.89 -1.55
N ILE A 73 3.61 3.07 -0.55
CA ILE A 73 3.53 1.62 -0.67
C ILE A 73 2.93 1.08 0.61
N ILE A 74 1.90 0.26 0.44
CA ILE A 74 1.24 -0.43 1.54
C ILE A 74 1.67 -1.89 1.44
N TYR A 75 2.20 -2.45 2.53
CA TYR A 75 2.72 -3.81 2.53
C TYR A 75 2.46 -4.53 3.85
N ASP A 76 2.48 -5.87 3.80
CA ASP A 76 2.43 -6.75 4.96
C ASP A 76 3.83 -6.84 5.60
N PRO A 77 4.04 -6.30 6.82
CA PRO A 77 5.33 -6.32 7.48
C PRO A 77 5.77 -7.71 7.95
N GLU A 78 4.87 -8.69 8.11
CA GLU A 78 5.26 -10.06 8.43
C GLU A 78 5.88 -10.76 7.22
N ARG A 79 5.40 -10.44 6.02
CA ARG A 79 5.92 -10.97 4.75
C ARG A 79 7.21 -10.28 4.31
N TYR A 80 7.35 -9.00 4.63
CA TYR A 80 8.54 -8.21 4.37
C TYR A 80 9.14 -7.68 5.67
N ALA A 81 9.91 -8.55 6.32
CA ALA A 81 10.46 -8.35 7.66
C ALA A 81 11.45 -7.18 7.81
N ASP A 82 11.97 -6.65 6.70
CA ASP A 82 12.92 -5.53 6.71
C ASP A 82 12.52 -4.48 5.66
N GLU A 83 12.64 -3.22 6.05
CA GLU A 83 12.41 -2.05 5.20
C GLU A 83 13.35 -2.05 3.99
N ASP A 84 14.57 -2.60 4.16
CA ASP A 84 15.50 -2.82 3.06
C ASP A 84 15.00 -3.90 2.07
N ALA A 85 14.32 -4.94 2.56
CA ALA A 85 13.73 -5.98 1.69
C ALA A 85 12.55 -5.44 0.88
N VAL A 86 11.74 -4.56 1.49
CA VAL A 86 10.68 -3.82 0.77
C VAL A 86 11.31 -2.94 -0.31
N LYS A 87 12.33 -2.16 0.04
CA LYS A 87 13.04 -1.28 -0.90
C LYS A 87 13.69 -2.03 -2.06
N ASP A 88 14.28 -3.20 -1.81
CA ASP A 88 14.90 -4.03 -2.84
C ASP A 88 13.84 -4.67 -3.77
N MET A 89 12.73 -5.14 -3.21
CA MET A 89 11.59 -5.64 -3.98
C MET A 89 11.03 -4.55 -4.92
N LEU A 90 10.96 -3.32 -4.45
CA LEU A 90 10.48 -2.19 -5.24
C LEU A 90 11.43 -1.76 -6.34
N GLN A 91 12.75 -1.77 -6.08
CA GLN A 91 13.74 -1.57 -7.13
C GLN A 91 13.59 -2.60 -8.25
N GLN A 92 13.27 -3.86 -7.91
CA GLN A 92 13.04 -4.91 -8.90
C GLN A 92 11.72 -4.74 -9.66
N LEU A 93 10.62 -4.43 -8.96
CA LEU A 93 9.28 -4.31 -9.56
C LEU A 93 9.12 -3.09 -10.46
N LEU A 94 9.60 -1.94 -9.99
CA LEU A 94 9.46 -0.67 -10.69
C LEU A 94 10.57 -0.47 -11.74
N GLY A 95 11.48 -1.44 -11.88
CA GLY A 95 12.57 -1.40 -12.85
C GLY A 95 13.60 -0.30 -12.58
N TYR A 96 13.65 0.25 -11.36
CA TYR A 96 14.62 1.27 -11.00
C TYR A 96 16.02 0.65 -10.86
N GLN A 97 16.82 0.79 -11.91
CA GLN A 97 18.26 0.61 -11.81
C GLN A 97 18.87 1.79 -11.04
N LYS A 98 19.80 1.47 -10.12
CA LYS A 98 20.64 2.38 -9.33
C LYS A 98 21.22 3.55 -10.13
#